data_AF-A0A8S3IYW2-F1
#
_entry.id   AF-A0A8S3IYW2-F1
#
_cell.length_a   1.000
_cell.length_b   1.000
_cell.length_c   1.000
_cell.angle_alpha   90.00
_cell.angle_beta   90.00
_cell.angle_gamma   90.00
#
_symmetry.space_group_name_H-M   'P 1'
#
loop_
_entity.id
_entity.type
_entity.pdbx_description
1 polymer ?
#
loop_
_entity_poly.entity_id
_entity_poly.type
_entity_poly.pdbx_seq_one_letter_code
_entity_poly.pdbx_strand_id
1 'polypeptide(L)'
;MLKPGLRLDFDRFMRALHAANNQNCNQENTANLNDAFFSSFKKLIKSFRFNENDDTKNNHAFLLAFIENIFSNLSKNKNNYRYSEHVQQFAQSLYILGGRNVYEFVRLNLPGAIPALSTLDDSLGKAGACIEEGIFRYNILQNHQKSVGYDIAVYSEDATAVIKKVSYNSATNKFSGFPISLKHDKTHYLNVHMVKPLIASNPYSSPLLLAAYGINNNFKAIDVLNRWIW
;
A
#
# COMPACT_ATOMS: atom_id res chain seq x y z
N MET A 1 18.37 9.58 14.15
CA MET A 1 19.61 8.98 14.67
C MET A 1 19.55 7.47 14.37
N LEU A 2 20.27 7.01 13.34
CA LEU A 2 20.28 5.58 12.93
C LEU A 2 21.13 4.77 13.92
N LYS A 3 20.66 3.59 14.32
CA LYS A 3 21.37 2.70 15.27
C LYS A 3 22.76 2.31 14.68
N PRO A 4 23.85 2.35 15.46
CA PRO A 4 25.23 2.20 14.96
C PRO A 4 25.52 0.88 14.22
N GLY A 5 24.79 -0.20 14.52
CA GLY A 5 25.02 -1.52 13.93
C GLY A 5 24.64 -1.64 12.44
N LEU A 6 23.54 -1.01 12.00
CA LEU A 6 23.11 -1.07 10.59
C LEU A 6 24.02 -0.25 9.65
N ARG A 7 24.67 0.78 10.20
CA ARG A 7 25.57 1.65 9.44
C ARG A 7 26.84 0.92 9.01
N LEU A 8 27.33 -0.02 9.83
CA LEU A 8 28.54 -0.79 9.56
C LEU A 8 28.37 -1.75 8.37
N ASP A 9 27.24 -2.47 8.30
CA ASP A 9 26.99 -3.40 7.19
C ASP A 9 26.65 -2.67 5.88
N PHE A 10 25.93 -1.55 5.96
CA PHE A 10 25.65 -0.73 4.78
C PHE A 10 26.92 -0.06 4.25
N ASP A 11 27.78 0.50 5.11
CA ASP A 11 29.05 1.08 4.68
C ASP A 11 30.01 0.03 4.12
N ARG A 12 29.97 -1.21 4.62
CA ARG A 12 30.74 -2.34 4.10
C ARG A 12 30.21 -2.80 2.74
N PHE A 13 28.90 -2.85 2.58
CA PHE A 13 28.24 -3.13 1.31
C PHE A 13 28.56 -2.05 0.26
N MET A 14 28.41 -0.76 0.62
CA MET A 14 28.71 0.36 -0.26
C MET A 14 30.20 0.43 -0.63
N ARG A 15 31.11 0.10 0.31
CA ARG A 15 32.55 0.00 0.01
C ARG A 15 32.87 -1.18 -0.91
N ALA A 16 32.25 -2.34 -0.73
CA ALA A 16 32.40 -3.47 -1.63
C ALA A 16 31.89 -3.13 -3.04
N LEU A 17 30.77 -2.41 -3.13
CA LEU A 17 30.16 -1.98 -4.39
C LEU A 17 31.02 -0.92 -5.11
N HIS A 18 31.60 0.02 -4.37
CA HIS A 18 32.55 0.99 -4.93
C HIS A 18 33.90 0.37 -5.33
N ALA A 19 34.42 -0.58 -4.55
CA ALA A 19 35.66 -1.29 -4.88
C ALA A 19 35.49 -2.14 -6.16
N ALA A 20 34.33 -2.77 -6.34
CA ALA A 20 33.98 -3.48 -7.57
C ALA A 20 33.84 -2.54 -8.78
N ASN A 21 33.42 -1.29 -8.57
CA ASN A 21 33.29 -0.31 -9.65
C ASN A 21 34.63 0.31 -10.06
N ASN A 22 35.52 0.60 -9.10
CA ASN A 22 36.81 1.24 -9.37
C ASN A 22 37.85 0.32 -10.03
N GLN A 23 37.72 -1.01 -9.90
CA GLN A 23 38.58 -1.95 -10.64
C GLN A 23 38.20 -2.09 -12.13
N ASN A 24 37.06 -1.53 -12.56
CA ASN A 24 36.49 -1.77 -13.89
C ASN A 24 36.47 -0.52 -14.80
N CYS A 25 37.16 0.57 -14.43
CA CYS A 25 37.37 1.73 -15.29
C CYS A 25 38.50 1.48 -16.30
N ASN A 26 38.29 0.54 -17.22
CA ASN A 26 38.81 0.59 -18.59
C ASN A 26 37.63 0.22 -19.51
N GLN A 27 37.19 1.21 -20.26
CA GLN A 27 35.90 1.27 -20.94
C GLN A 27 35.85 0.31 -22.13
N GLU A 28 35.19 -0.85 -21.96
CA GLU A 28 34.62 -1.66 -23.06
C GLU A 28 33.63 -2.77 -22.58
N ASN A 29 33.45 -2.98 -21.26
CA ASN A 29 32.84 -4.22 -20.72
C ASN A 29 31.53 -4.07 -19.92
N THR A 30 30.73 -3.00 -20.09
CA THR A 30 29.50 -2.80 -19.28
C THR A 30 28.39 -3.83 -19.56
N ALA A 31 28.30 -4.37 -20.78
CA ALA A 31 27.33 -5.43 -21.11
C ALA A 31 27.74 -6.78 -20.48
N ASN A 32 29.01 -7.16 -20.59
CA ASN A 32 29.55 -8.41 -20.04
C ASN A 32 29.55 -8.44 -18.50
N LEU A 33 29.75 -7.30 -17.84
CA LEU A 33 29.72 -7.18 -16.37
C LEU A 33 28.31 -7.35 -15.80
N ASN A 34 27.30 -6.79 -16.47
CA ASN A 34 25.91 -7.02 -16.10
C ASN A 34 25.57 -8.51 -16.25
N ASP A 35 25.95 -9.15 -17.35
CA ASP A 35 25.65 -10.59 -17.53
C ASP A 35 26.35 -11.49 -16.50
N ALA A 36 27.60 -11.19 -16.13
CA ALA A 36 28.33 -11.93 -15.11
C ALA A 36 27.76 -11.74 -13.68
N PHE A 37 27.38 -10.51 -13.33
CA PHE A 37 26.72 -10.20 -12.06
C PHE A 37 25.36 -10.90 -11.97
N PHE A 38 24.53 -10.78 -13.01
CA PHE A 38 23.22 -11.43 -13.07
C PHE A 38 23.34 -12.96 -13.04
N SER A 39 24.37 -13.54 -13.66
CA SER A 39 24.65 -14.99 -13.60
C SER A 39 25.00 -15.46 -12.19
N SER A 40 25.92 -14.77 -11.52
CA SER A 40 26.31 -15.06 -10.13
C SER A 40 25.14 -14.88 -9.16
N PHE A 41 24.31 -13.87 -9.39
CA PHE A 41 23.13 -13.62 -8.57
C PHE A 41 22.01 -14.64 -8.83
N LYS A 42 21.78 -15.07 -10.07
CA LYS A 42 20.86 -16.18 -10.38
C LYS A 42 21.30 -17.48 -9.70
N LYS A 43 22.61 -17.74 -9.60
CA LYS A 43 23.15 -18.88 -8.82
C LYS A 43 22.85 -18.73 -7.33
N LEU A 44 23.00 -17.53 -6.77
CA LEU A 44 22.64 -17.22 -5.39
C LEU A 44 21.13 -17.43 -5.12
N ILE A 45 20.26 -16.92 -5.99
CA ILE A 45 18.80 -17.16 -5.92
C ILE A 45 18.49 -18.66 -5.94
N LYS A 46 19.13 -19.43 -6.83
CA LYS A 46 18.97 -20.88 -6.88
C LYS A 46 19.41 -21.54 -5.58
N SER A 47 20.51 -21.13 -4.97
CA SER A 47 20.94 -21.70 -3.68
C SER A 47 19.94 -21.46 -2.55
N PHE A 48 19.20 -20.33 -2.57
CA PHE A 48 18.10 -20.11 -1.63
C PHE A 48 16.90 -21.02 -1.86
N ARG A 49 16.68 -21.49 -3.10
CA ARG A 49 15.60 -22.44 -3.45
C ARG A 49 15.93 -23.91 -3.11
N PHE A 50 17.21 -24.28 -3.03
CA PHE A 50 17.64 -25.68 -2.85
C PHE A 50 17.96 -26.08 -1.40
N ASN A 51 18.00 -25.14 -0.45
CA ASN A 51 18.25 -25.43 0.97
C ASN A 51 16.98 -25.69 1.79
N GLU A 52 15.82 -25.85 1.15
CA GLU A 52 14.57 -26.16 1.84
C GLU A 52 14.44 -27.66 2.08
N ASN A 53 14.82 -28.09 3.29
CA ASN A 53 14.14 -29.23 3.92
C ASN A 53 12.66 -28.83 4.09
N ASP A 54 11.77 -29.77 3.78
CA ASP A 54 10.38 -29.62 3.30
C ASP A 54 9.38 -28.76 4.11
N ASP A 55 9.75 -28.19 5.27
CA ASP A 55 8.84 -27.50 6.20
C ASP A 55 8.96 -25.95 6.22
N THR A 56 9.94 -25.34 5.53
CA THR A 56 10.18 -23.87 5.56
C THR A 56 9.84 -23.09 4.29
N LYS A 57 9.15 -23.75 3.35
CA LYS A 57 8.85 -23.38 1.94
C LYS A 57 8.29 -21.98 1.64
N ASN A 58 7.95 -21.17 2.64
CA ASN A 58 7.22 -19.91 2.45
C ASN A 58 7.91 -18.64 2.97
N ASN A 59 8.98 -18.74 3.77
CA ASN A 59 9.49 -17.54 4.47
C ASN A 59 10.19 -16.53 3.55
N HIS A 60 10.71 -16.97 2.40
CA HIS A 60 11.44 -16.10 1.46
C HIS A 60 10.73 -15.92 0.11
N ALA A 61 9.52 -16.47 -0.07
CA ALA A 61 8.81 -16.45 -1.35
C ALA A 61 8.61 -15.03 -1.88
N PHE A 62 8.23 -14.09 -1.00
CA PHE A 62 8.11 -12.68 -1.36
C PHE A 62 9.47 -12.07 -1.76
N LEU A 63 10.52 -12.29 -0.97
CA LEU A 63 11.85 -11.74 -1.24
C LEU A 63 12.38 -12.23 -2.60
N LEU A 64 12.20 -13.52 -2.90
CA LEU A 64 12.54 -14.08 -4.20
C LEU A 64 11.74 -13.42 -5.33
N ALA A 65 10.43 -13.29 -5.18
CA ALA A 65 9.57 -12.64 -6.18
C ALA A 65 9.92 -11.15 -6.37
N PHE A 66 10.27 -10.45 -5.28
CA PHE A 66 10.65 -9.04 -5.28
C PHE A 66 11.98 -8.82 -6.02
N ILE A 67 12.97 -9.65 -5.71
CA ILE A 67 14.27 -9.67 -6.38
C ILE A 67 14.13 -10.00 -7.86
N GLU A 68 13.36 -11.03 -8.21
CA GLU A 68 13.09 -11.39 -9.61
C GLU A 68 12.40 -10.25 -10.38
N ASN A 69 11.50 -9.52 -9.72
CA ASN A 69 10.85 -8.35 -10.30
C ASN A 69 11.85 -7.24 -10.62
N ILE A 70 12.75 -6.92 -9.69
CA ILE A 70 13.82 -5.94 -9.88
C ILE A 70 14.61 -6.28 -11.14
N PHE A 71 15.12 -7.51 -11.25
CA PHE A 71 15.95 -7.89 -12.38
C PHE A 71 15.19 -7.92 -13.70
N SER A 72 13.96 -8.43 -13.70
CA SER A 72 13.09 -8.42 -14.88
C SER A 72 12.85 -7.00 -15.40
N ASN A 73 12.78 -6.02 -14.50
CA ASN A 73 12.61 -4.62 -14.85
C ASN A 73 13.92 -3.97 -15.26
N LEU A 74 15.03 -4.21 -14.57
CA LEU A 74 16.35 -3.69 -14.94
C LEU A 74 16.81 -4.15 -16.33
N SER A 75 16.38 -5.34 -16.79
CA SER A 75 16.61 -5.81 -18.16
C SER A 75 15.74 -5.12 -19.22
N LYS A 76 14.79 -4.27 -18.83
CA LYS A 76 13.84 -3.58 -19.72
C LYS A 76 14.09 -2.07 -19.68
N ASN A 77 13.56 -1.38 -20.69
CA ASN A 77 13.46 0.08 -20.62
C ASN A 77 12.49 0.49 -19.49
N LYS A 78 12.75 1.64 -18.85
CA LYS A 78 11.95 2.22 -17.75
C LYS A 78 10.46 2.29 -18.06
N ASN A 79 10.08 2.57 -19.30
CA ASN A 79 8.69 2.67 -19.74
C ASN A 79 7.96 1.31 -19.76
N ASN A 80 8.69 0.20 -19.66
CA ASN A 80 8.17 -1.17 -19.77
C ASN A 80 8.30 -1.96 -18.46
N TYR A 81 8.53 -1.26 -17.34
CA TYR A 81 8.56 -1.90 -16.03
C TYR A 81 7.19 -2.51 -15.71
N ARG A 82 7.21 -3.73 -15.16
CA ARG A 82 6.02 -4.48 -14.75
C ARG A 82 6.22 -5.00 -13.35
N TYR A 83 5.21 -4.82 -12.51
CA TYR A 83 5.25 -5.17 -11.10
C TYR A 83 4.25 -6.28 -10.82
N SER A 84 4.70 -7.34 -10.15
CA SER A 84 3.79 -8.39 -9.67
C SER A 84 2.85 -7.85 -8.59
N GLU A 85 1.74 -8.55 -8.37
CA GLU A 85 0.73 -8.12 -7.39
C GLU A 85 1.32 -7.95 -5.99
N HIS A 86 2.14 -8.88 -5.52
CA HIS A 86 2.79 -8.79 -4.21
C HIS A 86 3.71 -7.56 -4.09
N VAL A 87 4.42 -7.20 -5.15
CA VAL A 87 5.26 -5.99 -5.18
C VAL A 87 4.40 -4.73 -5.12
N GLN A 88 3.25 -4.72 -5.80
CA GLN A 88 2.29 -3.61 -5.73
C GLN A 88 1.68 -3.47 -4.33
N GLN A 89 1.26 -4.57 -3.70
CA GLN A 89 0.73 -4.58 -2.33
C GLN A 89 1.78 -4.11 -1.31
N PHE A 90 3.03 -4.55 -1.48
CA PHE A 90 4.15 -4.06 -0.68
C PHE A 90 4.38 -2.56 -0.89
N ALA A 91 4.35 -2.09 -2.13
CA ALA A 91 4.52 -0.68 -2.46
C ALA A 91 3.41 0.19 -1.84
N GLN A 92 2.15 -0.26 -1.88
CA GLN A 92 1.03 0.40 -1.21
C GLN A 92 1.24 0.45 0.31
N SER A 93 1.60 -0.67 0.93
CA SER A 93 1.87 -0.75 2.38
C SER A 93 3.02 0.17 2.78
N LEU A 94 4.11 0.19 2.01
CA LEU A 94 5.26 1.06 2.25
C LEU A 94 4.87 2.53 2.16
N TYR A 95 4.05 2.91 1.18
CA TYR A 95 3.57 4.29 1.04
C TYR A 95 2.63 4.71 2.17
N ILE A 96 1.69 3.84 2.56
CA ILE A 96 0.72 4.11 3.63
C ILE A 96 1.44 4.23 4.99
N LEU A 97 2.37 3.32 5.30
CA LEU A 97 3.03 3.27 6.60
C LEU A 97 4.26 4.19 6.68
N GLY A 98 5.07 4.25 5.62
CA GLY A 98 6.30 5.04 5.57
C GLY A 98 6.11 6.47 5.05
N GLY A 99 4.98 6.73 4.38
CA GLY A 99 4.71 8.01 3.74
C GLY A 99 5.53 8.24 2.47
N ARG A 100 5.19 9.34 1.78
CA ARG A 100 5.76 9.70 0.47
C ARG A 100 7.28 9.80 0.46
N ASN A 101 7.89 10.37 1.50
CA ASN A 101 9.34 10.59 1.53
C ASN A 101 10.12 9.28 1.64
N VAL A 102 9.67 8.35 2.48
CA VAL A 102 10.30 7.03 2.61
C VAL A 102 10.11 6.26 1.32
N TYR A 103 8.92 6.30 0.74
CA TYR A 103 8.64 5.65 -0.53
C TYR A 103 9.56 6.14 -1.65
N GLU A 104 9.66 7.45 -1.85
CA GLU A 104 10.53 8.05 -2.86
C GLU A 104 12.00 7.75 -2.60
N PHE A 105 12.44 7.80 -1.34
CA PHE A 105 13.81 7.42 -0.98
C PHE A 105 14.12 5.99 -1.43
N VAL A 106 13.25 5.03 -1.12
CA VAL A 106 13.44 3.63 -1.55
C VAL A 106 13.41 3.52 -3.08
N ARG A 107 12.46 4.19 -3.75
CA ARG A 107 12.30 4.15 -5.21
C ARG A 107 13.52 4.66 -5.96
N LEU A 108 14.13 5.74 -5.46
CA LEU A 108 15.31 6.35 -6.06
C LEU A 108 16.59 5.53 -5.82
N ASN A 109 16.69 4.86 -4.67
CA ASN A 109 17.85 4.03 -4.33
C ASN A 109 17.76 2.59 -4.86
N LEU A 110 16.57 2.11 -5.24
CA LEU A 110 16.34 0.78 -5.83
C LEU A 110 15.54 0.88 -7.14
N PRO A 111 16.19 1.24 -8.26
CA PRO A 111 15.53 1.39 -9.55
C PRO A 111 14.86 0.08 -10.02
N GLY A 112 13.61 0.17 -10.47
CA GLY A 112 12.86 -0.99 -10.97
C GLY A 112 12.26 -1.89 -9.89
N ALA A 113 12.50 -1.60 -8.61
CA ALA A 113 11.98 -2.38 -7.48
C ALA A 113 10.52 -2.09 -7.14
N ILE A 114 10.14 -0.81 -7.17
CA ILE A 114 8.78 -0.37 -6.85
C ILE A 114 8.26 0.61 -7.93
N PRO A 115 6.93 0.70 -8.11
CA PRO A 115 6.31 1.53 -9.13
C PRO A 115 6.58 3.04 -8.94
N ALA A 116 6.30 3.81 -9.99
CA ALA A 116 6.25 5.26 -9.89
C ALA A 116 5.00 5.71 -9.11
N LEU A 117 5.03 6.93 -8.56
CA LEU A 117 3.91 7.48 -7.81
C LEU A 117 2.60 7.51 -8.61
N SER A 118 2.64 7.85 -9.90
CA SER A 118 1.42 7.83 -10.73
C SER A 118 0.79 6.44 -10.81
N THR A 119 1.61 5.40 -11.02
CA THR A 119 1.14 4.01 -11.05
C THR A 119 0.64 3.56 -9.69
N LEU A 120 1.27 4.04 -8.61
CA LEU A 120 0.82 3.77 -7.26
C LEU A 120 -0.52 4.45 -6.97
N ASP A 121 -0.68 5.73 -7.34
CA ASP A 121 -1.91 6.50 -7.17
C ASP A 121 -3.07 5.86 -7.94
N ASP A 122 -2.84 5.41 -9.18
CA ASP A 122 -3.82 4.64 -9.95
C ASP A 122 -4.20 3.32 -9.26
N SER A 123 -3.21 2.62 -8.70
CA SER A 123 -3.40 1.36 -7.97
C SER A 123 -4.17 1.57 -6.66
N LEU A 124 -3.82 2.62 -5.91
CA LEU A 124 -4.51 3.03 -4.68
C LEU A 124 -5.93 3.51 -4.98
N GLY A 125 -6.15 4.22 -6.09
CA GLY A 125 -7.49 4.61 -6.53
C GLY A 125 -8.37 3.41 -6.90
N LYS A 126 -7.78 2.34 -7.43
CA LYS A 126 -8.50 1.07 -7.71
C LYS A 126 -8.74 0.24 -6.44
N ALA A 127 -7.76 0.18 -5.54
CA ALA A 127 -7.83 -0.62 -4.31
C ALA A 127 -8.70 0.04 -3.23
N GLY A 128 -8.56 1.36 -3.08
CA GLY A 128 -9.41 2.21 -2.27
C GLY A 128 -10.63 2.60 -3.08
N ALA A 129 -11.62 1.70 -3.15
CA ALA A 129 -12.95 2.06 -3.63
C ALA A 129 -13.34 3.40 -3.00
N CYS A 130 -13.58 4.42 -3.82
CA CYS A 130 -14.10 5.70 -3.37
C CYS A 130 -15.31 5.39 -2.47
N ILE A 131 -15.20 5.72 -1.18
CA ILE A 131 -16.28 5.43 -0.25
C ILE A 131 -17.40 6.39 -0.59
N GLU A 132 -18.47 5.85 -1.17
CA GLU A 132 -19.65 6.63 -1.49
C GLU A 132 -20.37 7.03 -0.21
N GLU A 133 -20.77 8.29 -0.17
CA GLU A 133 -21.35 8.88 1.04
C GLU A 133 -22.69 8.22 1.38
N GLY A 134 -22.84 7.83 2.64
CA GLY A 134 -24.06 7.20 3.16
C GLY A 134 -24.33 5.79 2.65
N ILE A 135 -23.46 5.21 1.82
CA ILE A 135 -23.63 3.85 1.31
C ILE A 135 -22.96 2.84 2.22
N PHE A 136 -23.77 1.91 2.73
CA PHE A 136 -23.32 0.80 3.54
C PHE A 136 -22.66 -0.29 2.70
N ARG A 137 -21.43 -0.66 3.05
CA ARG A 137 -20.63 -1.63 2.31
C ARG A 137 -20.88 -3.07 2.78
N TYR A 138 -22.15 -3.50 2.78
CA TYR A 138 -22.56 -4.82 3.31
C TYR A 138 -21.88 -6.00 2.62
N ASN A 139 -21.61 -5.92 1.31
CA ASN A 139 -20.87 -6.96 0.59
C ASN A 139 -19.47 -7.19 1.16
N ILE A 140 -18.79 -6.10 1.55
CA ILE A 140 -17.45 -6.15 2.11
C ILE A 140 -17.51 -6.59 3.57
N LEU A 141 -18.54 -6.18 4.31
CA LEU A 141 -18.80 -6.69 5.65
C LEU A 141 -19.01 -8.21 5.64
N GLN A 142 -19.78 -8.74 4.68
CA GLN A 142 -20.00 -10.18 4.57
C GLN A 142 -18.70 -10.93 4.22
N ASN A 143 -17.88 -10.39 3.32
CA ASN A 143 -16.58 -10.98 3.00
C ASN A 143 -15.62 -10.94 4.19
N HIS A 144 -15.60 -9.82 4.92
CA HIS A 144 -14.83 -9.67 6.15
C HIS A 144 -15.29 -10.67 7.22
N GLN A 145 -16.60 -10.85 7.38
CA GLN A 145 -17.17 -11.83 8.29
C GLN A 145 -16.76 -13.25 7.95
N LYS A 146 -16.86 -13.65 6.68
CA LYS A 146 -16.41 -14.97 6.22
C LYS A 146 -14.90 -15.17 6.39
N SER A 147 -14.10 -14.14 6.13
CA SER A 147 -12.64 -14.20 6.22
C SER A 147 -12.14 -14.31 7.66
N VAL A 148 -12.80 -13.66 8.62
CA VAL A 148 -12.38 -13.64 10.02
C VAL A 148 -13.11 -14.72 10.84
N GLY A 149 -14.28 -15.17 10.38
CA GLY A 149 -15.06 -16.23 11.00
C GLY A 149 -15.70 -15.81 12.32
N TYR A 150 -16.42 -14.68 12.33
CA TYR A 150 -17.15 -14.21 13.51
C TYR A 150 -18.66 -14.17 13.27
N ASP A 151 -19.42 -14.49 14.32
CA ASP A 151 -20.88 -14.37 14.31
C ASP A 151 -21.35 -13.07 14.96
N ILE A 152 -20.54 -12.52 15.87
CA ILE A 152 -20.89 -11.32 16.66
C ILE A 152 -19.80 -10.26 16.48
N ALA A 153 -20.24 -9.03 16.21
CA ALA A 153 -19.39 -7.85 16.14
C ALA A 153 -20.01 -6.68 16.90
N VAL A 154 -19.14 -5.82 17.42
CA VAL A 154 -19.50 -4.52 17.98
C VAL A 154 -19.59 -3.52 16.84
N TYR A 155 -20.65 -2.74 16.89
CA TYR A 155 -20.84 -1.59 16.03
C TYR A 155 -20.56 -0.31 16.81
N SER A 156 -19.85 0.62 16.20
CA SER A 156 -19.62 1.95 16.76
C SER A 156 -19.88 3.02 15.72
N GLU A 157 -20.56 4.07 16.15
CA GLU A 157 -20.72 5.32 15.42
C GLU A 157 -19.96 6.41 16.17
N ASP A 158 -19.23 7.24 15.42
CA ASP A 158 -18.62 8.45 15.95
C ASP A 158 -18.62 9.55 14.88
N ALA A 159 -18.50 10.80 15.31
CA ALA A 159 -18.58 11.99 14.48
C ALA A 159 -17.31 12.82 14.63
N THR A 160 -16.58 13.04 13.53
CA THR A 160 -15.33 13.80 13.55
C THR A 160 -15.44 15.11 12.79
N ALA A 161 -14.87 16.18 13.35
CA ALA A 161 -14.89 17.49 12.72
C ALA A 161 -14.00 17.51 11.47
N VAL A 162 -14.51 18.04 10.37
CA VAL A 162 -13.81 18.09 9.07
C VAL A 162 -13.61 19.52 8.59
N ILE A 163 -12.47 19.77 7.94
CA ILE A 163 -12.13 21.10 7.41
C ILE A 163 -13.08 21.45 6.26
N LYS A 164 -13.67 22.65 6.31
CA LYS A 164 -14.53 23.18 5.25
C LYS A 164 -13.70 23.49 4.01
N LYS A 165 -13.65 22.54 3.09
CA LYS A 165 -13.03 22.74 1.78
C LYS A 165 -13.88 22.10 0.70
N VAL A 166 -14.35 22.91 -0.24
CA VAL A 166 -14.95 22.40 -1.47
C VAL A 166 -13.82 21.94 -2.38
N SER A 167 -13.90 20.69 -2.84
CA SER A 167 -12.96 20.09 -3.77
C SER A 167 -13.73 19.56 -4.98
N TYR A 168 -13.19 19.79 -6.18
CA TYR A 168 -13.74 19.21 -7.40
C TYR A 168 -13.05 17.88 -7.68
N ASN A 169 -13.85 16.83 -7.87
CA ASN A 169 -13.38 15.54 -8.35
C ASN A 169 -13.65 15.43 -9.86
N SER A 170 -12.59 15.49 -10.65
CA SER A 170 -12.67 15.40 -12.12
C SER A 170 -13.10 14.02 -12.63
N ALA A 171 -12.80 12.95 -11.89
CA ALA A 171 -13.15 11.59 -12.30
C ALA A 171 -14.65 11.32 -12.23
N THR A 172 -15.34 11.91 -11.25
CA THR A 172 -16.80 11.76 -11.08
C THR A 172 -17.59 12.98 -11.56
N ASN A 173 -16.91 14.06 -11.96
CA ASN A 173 -17.49 15.35 -12.30
C ASN A 173 -18.42 15.88 -11.18
N LYS A 174 -17.96 15.78 -9.93
CA LYS A 174 -18.74 16.19 -8.75
C LYS A 174 -17.91 17.10 -7.85
N PHE A 175 -18.59 18.07 -7.23
CA PHE A 175 -18.04 18.82 -6.11
C PHE A 175 -18.32 18.05 -4.81
N SER A 176 -17.30 17.90 -3.98
CA SER A 176 -17.39 17.35 -2.64
C SER A 176 -16.94 18.39 -1.60
N GLY A 177 -17.47 18.28 -0.39
CA GLY A 177 -17.16 19.20 0.70
C GLY A 177 -18.30 20.18 1.02
N PHE A 178 -18.10 20.92 2.09
CA PHE A 178 -19.11 21.84 2.62
C PHE A 178 -19.15 23.11 1.76
N PRO A 179 -20.27 23.42 1.08
CA PRO A 179 -20.42 24.74 0.50
C PRO A 179 -20.36 25.77 1.62
N ILE A 180 -19.72 26.90 1.36
CA ILE A 180 -19.68 28.03 2.29
C ILE A 180 -21.12 28.53 2.43
N SER A 181 -21.82 28.13 3.49
CA SER A 181 -23.17 28.63 3.75
C SER A 181 -23.08 30.10 4.16
N LEU A 182 -23.75 30.99 3.42
CA LEU A 182 -23.85 32.41 3.75
C LEU A 182 -24.74 32.69 4.97
N LYS A 183 -25.51 31.71 5.46
CA LYS A 183 -26.32 31.81 6.68
C LYS A 183 -26.31 30.51 7.48
N HIS A 184 -25.99 30.67 8.77
CA HIS A 184 -26.06 29.75 9.92
C HIS A 184 -25.39 28.37 9.83
N ASP A 185 -24.69 28.06 10.92
CA ASP A 185 -23.89 26.88 11.21
C ASP A 185 -24.65 25.58 11.00
N LYS A 186 -24.39 24.90 9.89
CA LYS A 186 -24.61 23.46 9.78
C LYS A 186 -23.39 22.77 10.33
N THR A 187 -23.58 21.85 11.26
CA THR A 187 -22.54 21.10 11.95
C THR A 187 -21.60 20.39 10.97
N HIS A 188 -20.29 20.46 11.22
CA HIS A 188 -19.22 20.04 10.28
C HIS A 188 -18.65 18.66 10.63
N TYR A 189 -19.53 17.69 10.81
CA TYR A 189 -19.11 16.38 11.24
C TYR A 189 -19.24 15.36 10.10
N LEU A 190 -18.16 14.62 9.90
CA LEU A 190 -18.18 13.35 9.20
C LEU A 190 -18.55 12.28 10.22
N ASN A 191 -19.74 11.72 10.06
CA ASN A 191 -20.16 10.54 10.81
C ASN A 191 -19.52 9.31 10.17
N VAL A 192 -18.94 8.45 11.01
CA VAL A 192 -18.21 7.26 10.61
C VAL A 192 -18.79 6.07 11.35
N HIS A 193 -19.08 5.03 10.59
CA HIS A 193 -19.60 3.77 11.10
C HIS A 193 -18.58 2.67 10.97
N MET A 194 -18.17 2.11 12.09
CA MET A 194 -17.17 1.06 12.17
C MET A 194 -17.76 -0.22 12.75
N VAL A 195 -17.29 -1.36 12.27
CA VAL A 195 -17.63 -2.68 12.80
C VAL A 195 -16.35 -3.37 13.26
N LYS A 196 -16.35 -3.89 14.49
CA LYS A 196 -15.23 -4.64 15.06
C LYS A 196 -15.71 -5.99 15.59
N PRO A 197 -15.12 -7.12 15.18
CA PRO A 197 -15.49 -8.42 15.72
C PRO A 197 -15.29 -8.47 17.25
N LEU A 198 -16.25 -9.05 17.99
CA LEU A 198 -16.17 -9.16 19.45
C LEU A 198 -15.31 -10.35 19.87
N ILE A 199 -15.54 -11.49 19.21
CA ILE A 199 -14.76 -12.71 19.36
C ILE A 199 -14.18 -12.98 17.98
N ALA A 200 -12.96 -12.51 17.75
CA ALA A 200 -12.20 -12.89 16.57
C ALA A 200 -11.37 -14.13 16.91
N SER A 201 -11.37 -15.11 16.01
CA SER A 201 -10.36 -16.17 15.99
C SER A 201 -8.94 -15.59 15.92
N ASN A 202 -8.81 -14.38 15.36
CA ASN A 202 -7.57 -13.62 15.26
C ASN A 202 -7.63 -12.33 16.12
N PRO A 203 -6.85 -12.20 17.20
CA PRO A 203 -6.84 -11.01 18.05
C PRO A 203 -6.35 -9.73 17.35
N TYR A 204 -5.79 -9.85 16.14
CA TYR A 204 -5.30 -8.74 15.32
C TYR A 204 -6.31 -8.27 14.25
N SER A 205 -7.59 -8.65 14.35
CA SER A 205 -8.61 -8.19 13.41
C SER A 205 -8.77 -6.66 13.47
N SER A 206 -8.53 -6.01 12.33
CA SER A 206 -8.73 -4.57 12.17
C SER A 206 -10.23 -4.25 12.10
N PRO A 207 -10.68 -3.12 12.67
CA PRO A 207 -12.05 -2.67 12.49
C PRO A 207 -12.33 -2.34 11.01
N LEU A 208 -13.54 -2.64 10.55
CA LEU A 208 -13.99 -2.37 9.20
C LEU A 208 -14.78 -1.06 9.15
N LEU A 209 -14.40 -0.16 8.24
CA LEU A 209 -15.20 1.01 7.90
C LEU A 209 -16.39 0.60 7.02
N LEU A 210 -17.58 0.66 7.61
CA LEU A 210 -18.83 0.21 7.01
C LEU A 210 -19.46 1.30 6.12
N ALA A 211 -19.52 2.53 6.64
CA ALA A 211 -20.09 3.68 5.95
C ALA A 211 -19.56 4.99 6.56
N ALA A 212 -19.62 6.07 5.79
CA ALA A 212 -19.37 7.41 6.30
C ALA A 212 -20.26 8.44 5.57
N TYR A 213 -20.72 9.48 6.28
CA TYR A 213 -21.64 10.49 5.73
C TYR A 213 -21.60 11.82 6.50
N GLY A 214 -22.10 12.90 5.89
CA GLY A 214 -22.21 14.23 6.48
C GLY A 214 -21.40 15.31 5.76
N ILE A 215 -20.71 14.98 4.67
CA ILE A 215 -19.86 15.91 3.91
C ILE A 215 -20.67 16.64 2.83
N ASN A 216 -21.66 15.97 2.22
CA ASN A 216 -22.50 16.54 1.18
C ASN A 216 -23.86 17.05 1.69
N ASN A 217 -24.14 16.93 3.00
CA ASN A 217 -25.43 17.26 3.63
C ASN A 217 -26.67 16.55 3.02
N ASN A 218 -26.48 15.51 2.20
CA ASN A 218 -27.59 14.76 1.59
C ASN A 218 -28.22 13.76 2.54
N PHE A 219 -27.51 13.35 3.59
CA PHE A 219 -27.96 12.36 4.56
C PHE A 219 -28.13 12.99 5.94
N LYS A 220 -29.30 12.77 6.55
CA LYS A 220 -29.56 13.02 7.95
C LYS A 220 -29.40 11.73 8.76
N ALA A 221 -29.21 11.85 10.06
CA ALA A 221 -29.13 10.68 10.96
C ALA A 221 -30.33 9.72 10.83
N ILE A 222 -31.54 10.26 10.57
CA ILE A 222 -32.74 9.44 10.37
C ILE A 222 -32.69 8.59 9.10
N ASP A 223 -32.08 9.11 8.01
CA ASP A 223 -31.94 8.37 6.75
C ASP A 223 -31.03 7.14 6.93
N VAL A 224 -30.06 7.27 7.84
CA VAL A 224 -29.09 6.24 8.17
C VAL A 224 -29.68 5.19 9.10
N LEU A 225 -30.43 5.61 10.12
CA LEU A 225 -31.18 4.68 11.00
C LEU A 225 -32.19 3.85 10.20
N ASN A 226 -32.90 4.48 9.26
CA ASN A 226 -33.85 3.77 8.40
C ASN A 226 -33.17 2.73 7.51
N ARG A 227 -31.93 2.96 7.05
CA ARG A 227 -31.13 1.98 6.30
C ARG A 227 -30.59 0.84 7.16
N TRP A 228 -30.58 1.02 8.48
CA TRP A 228 -30.15 -0.01 9.43
C TRP A 228 -31.25 -1.00 9.79
N ILE A 229 -32.49 -0.51 9.83
CA ILE A 229 -33.65 -1.28 10.29
C ILE A 229 -34.21 -2.18 9.18
N TRP A 230 -33.93 -1.85 7.91
CA TRP A 230 -34.45 -2.54 6.72
C TRP A 230 -33.31 -3.12 5.88
#